data_AF-A0A7Y2MFP3-F1
#
_entry.id   AF-A0A7Y2MFP3-F1
#
_cell.length_a   1.000
_cell.length_b   1.000
_cell.length_c   1.000
_cell.angle_alpha   90.00
_cell.angle_beta   90.00
_cell.angle_gamma   90.00
#
_symmetry.space_group_name_H-M   'P 1'
#
loop_
_entity.id
_entity.type
_entity.pdbx_description
1 polymer ?
#
loop_
_entity_poly.entity_id
_entity_poly.type
_entity_poly.pdbx_seq_one_letter_code
_entity_poly.pdbx_strand_id
1 'polypeptide(L)'
;TASRAFKTRGSTVEIGVYANAFEGEQNDSGANEGLHTTRNDLNDDGYMRFACSWAEAGATIIGGCCGIGAEHIHRLKQTMTE
;
A
#
# COMPACT_ATOMS: atom_id res chain seq x y z
N THR A 1 13.32 -2.63 -7.55
CA THR A 1 11.90 -3.00 -7.42
C THR A 1 11.73 -4.46 -7.77
N ALA A 2 10.69 -5.12 -7.25
CA ALA A 2 10.34 -6.48 -7.65
C ALA A 2 10.10 -6.59 -9.16
N SER A 3 9.45 -5.58 -9.76
CA SER A 3 9.20 -5.48 -11.20
C SER A 3 10.47 -5.60 -12.03
N ARG A 4 11.55 -4.91 -11.64
CA ARG A 4 12.85 -5.03 -12.30
C ARG A 4 13.44 -6.43 -12.17
N ALA A 5 13.35 -7.03 -10.98
CA ALA A 5 13.87 -8.38 -10.74
C ALA A 5 13.16 -9.45 -11.60
N PHE A 6 11.84 -9.33 -11.80
CA PHE A 6 11.09 -10.21 -12.70
C PHE A 6 11.43 -9.98 -14.17
N LYS A 7 11.50 -8.71 -14.60
CA LYS A 7 11.89 -8.36 -15.98
C LYS A 7 13.27 -8.90 -16.35
N THR A 8 14.28 -8.79 -15.48
CA THR A 8 15.63 -9.34 -15.73
C THR A 8 15.64 -10.86 -15.89
N ARG A 9 14.66 -11.57 -15.33
CA ARG A 9 14.50 -13.03 -15.47
C ARG A 9 13.56 -13.43 -16.60
N GLY A 10 13.11 -12.48 -17.43
CA GLY A 10 12.18 -12.74 -18.52
C GLY A 10 10.79 -13.21 -18.05
N SER A 11 10.42 -12.93 -16.80
CA SER A 11 9.14 -13.35 -16.22
C SER A 11 8.16 -12.17 -16.17
N THR A 12 6.94 -12.40 -16.60
CA THR A 12 5.83 -11.46 -16.44
C THR A 12 5.01 -11.88 -15.22
N VAL A 13 5.16 -11.14 -14.13
CA VAL A 13 4.48 -11.41 -12.85
C VAL A 13 3.79 -10.12 -12.40
N GLU A 14 2.50 -10.20 -12.10
CA GLU A 14 1.74 -9.09 -11.51
C GLU A 14 2.20 -8.82 -10.08
N ILE A 15 2.24 -7.56 -9.69
CA ILE A 15 2.75 -7.15 -8.38
C ILE A 15 1.64 -6.45 -7.61
N GLY A 16 1.29 -7.04 -6.47
CA GLY A 16 0.37 -6.48 -5.50
C GLY A 16 1.09 -5.75 -4.36
N VAL A 17 0.57 -4.59 -3.95
CA VAL A 17 0.96 -3.89 -2.72
C VAL A 17 -0.26 -3.67 -1.85
N TYR A 18 -0.18 -4.14 -0.59
CA TYR A 18 -1.24 -4.07 0.43
C TYR A 18 -0.65 -3.54 1.75
N ALA A 19 -0.73 -2.23 1.97
CA ALA A 19 -0.11 -1.60 3.14
C ALA A 19 -1.07 -1.54 4.34
N ASN A 20 -0.50 -1.56 5.54
CA ASN A 20 -1.19 -1.22 6.79
C ASN A 20 -1.07 0.29 7.07
N ALA A 21 -2.03 0.83 7.82
CA ALA A 21 -2.00 2.22 8.29
C ALA A 21 -1.51 2.38 9.74
N PHE A 22 -1.06 1.30 10.38
CA PHE A 22 -0.65 1.34 11.78
C PHE A 22 0.61 2.17 12.00
N GLU A 23 0.69 2.83 13.16
CA GLU A 23 1.95 3.35 13.68
C GLU A 23 2.96 2.19 13.83
N GLY A 24 4.25 2.49 13.68
CA GLY A 24 5.31 1.47 13.70
C GLY A 24 5.27 0.60 14.98
N GLU A 25 5.85 -0.60 14.91
CA GLU A 25 5.76 -1.63 15.96
C GLU A 25 5.98 -1.04 17.37
N GLN A 26 4.87 -0.93 18.10
CA GLN A 26 4.91 -0.69 19.53
C GLN A 26 5.11 -2.06 20.18
N ASN A 27 6.39 -2.42 20.39
CA ASN A 27 6.90 -3.65 20.99
C ASN A 27 7.03 -4.85 20.01
N ASP A 28 7.77 -5.88 20.44
CA ASP A 28 8.03 -7.17 19.73
C ASP A 28 6.77 -8.00 19.40
N SER A 29 5.58 -7.42 19.59
CA SER A 29 4.28 -8.05 19.33
C SER A 29 3.81 -7.83 17.89
N GLY A 30 3.19 -8.85 17.31
CA GLY A 30 2.68 -8.81 15.95
C GLY A 30 1.61 -7.72 15.75
N ALA A 31 1.48 -7.21 14.52
CA ALA A 31 0.52 -6.15 14.17
C ALA A 31 -0.96 -6.47 14.44
N ASN A 32 -1.29 -7.73 14.75
CA ASN A 32 -2.62 -8.23 15.06
C ASN A 32 -2.81 -8.61 16.53
N GLU A 33 -1.78 -8.46 17.37
CA GLU A 33 -1.80 -8.86 18.78
C GLU A 33 -2.27 -7.75 19.73
N GLY A 34 -2.51 -6.54 19.20
CA GLY A 34 -2.96 -5.40 19.99
C GLY A 34 -3.81 -4.40 19.19
N LEU A 35 -4.35 -3.41 19.91
CA LEU A 35 -4.95 -2.23 19.29
C LEU A 35 -3.83 -1.28 18.89
N HIS A 36 -3.69 -1.06 17.58
CA HIS A 36 -2.73 -0.11 17.03
C HIS A 36 -3.44 1.17 16.59
N THR A 37 -2.90 2.31 17.00
CA THR A 37 -3.30 3.60 16.44
C THR A 37 -2.89 3.66 14.96
N THR A 38 -3.70 4.33 14.15
CA THR A 38 -3.36 4.61 12.75
C THR A 38 -2.50 5.86 12.64
N ARG A 39 -1.53 5.85 11.74
CA ARG A 39 -0.72 7.02 11.44
C ARG A 39 -1.59 8.14 10.89
N ASN A 40 -1.44 9.34 11.47
CA ASN A 40 -2.19 10.52 11.02
C ASN A 40 -1.82 10.99 9.60
N ASP A 41 -0.63 10.62 9.10
CA ASP A 41 -0.17 10.96 7.76
C ASP A 41 -0.65 9.98 6.67
N LEU A 42 -1.31 8.89 7.05
CA LEU A 42 -2.00 7.97 6.15
C LEU A 42 -3.50 8.26 6.12
N ASN A 43 -3.84 9.51 5.83
CA ASN A 43 -5.17 9.88 5.34
C ASN A 43 -5.31 9.56 3.84
N ASP A 44 -6.47 9.86 3.25
CA ASP A 44 -6.76 9.61 1.84
C ASP A 44 -5.67 10.08 0.87
N ASP A 45 -5.18 11.31 1.05
CA ASP A 45 -4.14 11.90 0.20
C ASP A 45 -2.75 11.31 0.47
N GLY A 46 -2.43 11.08 1.74
CA GLY A 46 -1.19 10.45 2.15
C GLY A 46 -1.04 9.06 1.54
N TYR A 47 -2.09 8.26 1.64
CA TYR A 47 -2.16 6.93 1.04
C TYR A 47 -2.08 6.97 -0.49
N MET A 48 -2.81 7.89 -1.13
CA MET A 48 -2.76 8.10 -2.58
C MET A 48 -1.34 8.38 -3.08
N ARG A 49 -0.57 9.23 -2.37
CA ARG A 49 0.83 9.50 -2.75
C ARG A 49 1.71 8.25 -2.73
N PHE A 50 1.54 7.39 -1.72
CA PHE A 50 2.25 6.12 -1.68
C PHE A 50 1.83 5.19 -2.81
N ALA A 51 0.52 5.08 -3.07
CA ALA A 51 -0.02 4.27 -4.15
C ALA A 51 0.54 4.68 -5.52
N CYS A 52 0.59 5.97 -5.83
CA CYS A 52 1.23 6.46 -7.06
C CYS A 52 2.70 6.03 -7.15
N SER A 53 3.46 6.15 -6.06
CA SER A 53 4.87 5.71 -6.04
C SER A 53 5.02 4.20 -6.28
N TRP A 54 4.07 3.40 -5.81
CA TRP A 54 4.08 1.95 -6.02
C TRP A 54 3.73 1.59 -7.46
N ALA A 55 2.76 2.28 -8.06
CA ALA A 55 2.43 2.12 -9.47
C ALA A 55 3.64 2.47 -10.37
N GLU A 56 4.31 3.59 -10.11
CA GLU A 56 5.56 3.97 -10.79
C GLU A 56 6.67 2.93 -10.60
N ALA A 57 6.74 2.31 -9.42
CA ALA A 57 7.68 1.22 -9.14
C ALA A 57 7.30 -0.12 -9.83
N GLY A 58 6.13 -0.20 -10.47
CA GLY A 58 5.64 -1.33 -11.26
C GLY A 58 4.67 -2.26 -10.52
N ALA A 59 3.98 -1.78 -9.48
CA ALA A 59 2.80 -2.47 -8.95
C ALA A 59 1.65 -2.38 -9.96
N THR A 60 0.94 -3.49 -10.15
CA THR A 60 -0.23 -3.59 -11.03
C THR A 60 -1.52 -3.79 -10.24
N ILE A 61 -1.41 -4.14 -8.96
CA ILE A 61 -2.53 -4.28 -8.03
C ILE A 61 -2.19 -3.48 -6.78
N ILE A 62 -3.06 -2.54 -6.40
CA ILE A 62 -2.89 -1.72 -5.20
C ILE A 62 -4.17 -1.81 -4.38
N GLY A 63 -4.03 -2.22 -3.13
CA GLY A 63 -5.13 -2.37 -2.19
C GLY A 63 -4.68 -2.07 -0.77
N GLY A 64 -5.60 -2.16 0.18
CA GLY A 64 -5.32 -1.90 1.59
C GLY A 64 -5.32 -3.16 2.43
N CYS A 65 -4.64 -3.10 3.58
CA CYS A 65 -4.79 -4.09 4.65
C CYS A 65 -5.32 -3.37 5.91
N CYS A 66 -4.76 -3.62 7.09
CA CYS A 66 -5.30 -3.09 8.34
C CYS A 66 -5.17 -1.57 8.41
N GLY A 67 -6.27 -0.88 8.72
CA GLY A 67 -6.32 0.58 8.81
C GLY A 67 -6.47 1.32 7.47
N ILE A 68 -6.48 0.62 6.33
CA ILE A 68 -6.80 1.20 5.02
C ILE A 68 -8.25 0.87 4.66
N GLY A 69 -9.12 1.87 4.84
CA GLY A 69 -10.57 1.75 4.62
C GLY A 69 -11.05 2.10 3.21
N ALA A 70 -12.38 2.09 3.03
CA ALA A 70 -13.04 2.37 1.76
C ALA A 70 -12.78 3.78 1.22
N GLU A 71 -12.62 4.79 2.09
CA GLU A 71 -12.34 6.19 1.71
C GLU A 71 -11.03 6.28 0.92
N HIS A 72 -9.96 5.68 1.45
CA HIS A 72 -8.68 5.55 0.76
C HIS A 72 -8.80 4.89 -0.61
N ILE A 73 -9.53 3.76 -0.71
CA ILE A 73 -9.71 3.04 -1.99
C ILE A 73 -10.53 3.87 -2.98
N HIS A 74 -11.53 4.60 -2.50
CA HIS A 74 -12.30 5.51 -3.34
C HIS A 74 -11.42 6.64 -3.88
N ARG A 75 -10.58 7.24 -3.03
CA ARG A 75 -9.60 8.25 -3.45
C ARG A 75 -8.64 7.72 -4.49
N LEU A 76 -8.09 6.51 -4.30
CA LEU A 76 -7.24 5.87 -5.30
C LEU A 76 -7.94 5.72 -6.64
N LYS A 77 -9.18 5.21 -6.64
CA LYS A 77 -9.95 5.02 -7.86
C LYS A 77 -10.17 6.34 -8.60
N GLN A 78 -10.47 7.43 -7.89
CA GLN A 78 -10.63 8.74 -8.50
C GLN A 78 -9.35 9.23 -9.17
N THR A 79 -8.19 9.07 -8.51
CA THR A 79 -6.91 9.58 -9.03
C THR A 79 -6.30 8.73 -10.13
N MET A 80 -6.46 7.40 -10.09
CA MET A 80 -5.77 6.48 -11.00
C MET A 80 -6.55 6.13 -12.28
N THR A 81 -7.77 6.66 -12.43
CA THR A 81 -8.62 6.43 -13.63
C THR A 81 -8.62 7.62 -14.59
N GLU A 82 -7.87 8.69 -14.29
CA GLU A 82 -7.57 9.78 -15.23
C GLU A 82 -6.24 9.53 -15.96
#